data_AF-A0A7Y7E8D4-F1
#
_entry.id   AF-A0A7Y7E8D4-F1
#
_cell.length_a   1.000
_cell.length_b   1.000
_cell.length_c   1.000
_cell.angle_alpha   90.00
_cell.angle_beta   90.00
_cell.angle_gamma   90.00
#
_symmetry.space_group_name_H-M   'P 1'
#
loop_
_entity.id
_entity.type
_entity.pdbx_description
1 polymer ?
#
loop_
_entity_poly.entity_id
_entity_poly.type
_entity_poly.pdbx_seq_one_letter_code
_entity_poly.pdbx_strand_id
1 'polypeptide(L)'
;MTPYDRLRAARPELFGNSPGGIEILLDPARIEEARRSVGAGTDEPVGVVYADRFVTVVRDAVRFPGGALGLYVRLVPTAESPGAVVLPLVGADGIVLVEHYRHATRRWHWEAPRGMGAAGATGAANAVRELEEELGAQAEELVPLGALHPDSGLLGEHVELFAARIRGTGALDTAEGIRRASTVSRRTAEEMIASGAITCAFTIAAFTRARLKGLLA
;
A
#
# COMPACT_ATOMS: atom_id res chain seq x y z
N MET A 1 10.39 -10.23 26.75
CA MET A 1 9.43 -9.54 25.86
C MET A 1 9.66 -10.03 24.44
N THR A 2 8.66 -10.68 23.83
CA THR A 2 8.77 -11.25 22.49
C THR A 2 8.73 -10.15 21.41
N PRO A 3 9.15 -10.42 20.16
CA PRO A 3 8.94 -9.49 19.05
C PRO A 3 7.46 -9.08 18.88
N TYR A 4 6.53 -9.99 19.16
CA TYR A 4 5.10 -9.74 19.12
C TYR A 4 4.65 -8.78 20.23
N ASP A 5 5.16 -8.95 21.46
CA ASP A 5 4.91 -8.00 22.55
C ASP A 5 5.47 -6.61 22.25
N ARG A 6 6.65 -6.52 21.61
CA ARG A 6 7.23 -5.25 21.18
C ARG A 6 6.37 -4.55 20.14
N LEU A 7 5.91 -5.28 19.12
CA LEU A 7 5.02 -4.73 18.10
C LEU A 7 3.72 -4.22 18.74
N ARG A 8 3.12 -5.00 19.65
CA ARG A 8 1.90 -4.58 20.36
C ARG A 8 2.10 -3.35 21.25
N ALA A 9 3.26 -3.22 21.89
CA ALA A 9 3.57 -2.04 22.69
C ALA A 9 3.81 -0.80 21.83
N ALA A 10 4.47 -0.95 20.67
CA ALA A 10 4.78 0.16 19.77
C ALA A 10 3.57 0.61 18.93
N ARG A 11 2.73 -0.35 18.52
CA ARG A 11 1.62 -0.20 17.55
C ARG A 11 0.32 -0.79 18.12
N PRO A 12 -0.20 -0.32 19.26
CA PRO A 12 -1.37 -0.91 19.91
C PRO A 12 -2.65 -0.87 19.05
N GLU A 13 -2.76 0.08 18.13
CA GLU A 13 -3.86 0.23 17.18
C GLU A 13 -4.04 -1.00 16.28
N LEU A 14 -2.98 -1.75 16.02
CA LEU A 14 -3.00 -2.97 15.22
C LEU A 14 -3.63 -4.19 15.91
N PHE A 15 -3.95 -4.08 17.20
CA PHE A 15 -4.42 -5.20 18.04
C PHE A 15 -5.83 -4.97 18.58
N GLY A 16 -6.55 -4.01 18.01
CA GLY A 16 -7.93 -3.72 18.37
C GLY A 16 -8.90 -4.82 17.92
N ASN A 17 -9.80 -5.21 18.82
CA ASN A 17 -10.89 -6.15 18.53
C ASN A 17 -12.20 -5.39 18.29
N SER A 18 -12.78 -5.57 17.11
CA SER A 18 -14.08 -4.97 16.76
C SER A 18 -15.25 -5.90 17.12
N PRO A 19 -16.36 -5.41 17.68
CA PRO A 19 -17.54 -6.23 17.95
C PRO A 19 -18.04 -6.97 16.70
N GLY A 20 -18.23 -8.28 16.81
CA GLY A 20 -18.67 -9.14 15.69
C GLY A 20 -17.59 -9.45 14.65
N GLY A 21 -16.36 -8.95 14.83
CA GLY A 21 -15.21 -9.24 13.96
C GLY A 21 -14.42 -10.47 14.36
N ILE A 22 -13.26 -10.65 13.71
CA ILE A 22 -12.26 -11.62 14.13
C ILE A 22 -11.55 -11.06 15.36
N GLU A 23 -11.57 -11.81 16.46
CA GLU A 23 -10.90 -11.43 17.70
C GLU A 23 -9.47 -11.98 17.71
N ILE A 24 -8.49 -11.11 17.98
CA ILE A 24 -7.12 -11.49 18.30
C ILE A 24 -7.05 -11.97 19.76
N LEU A 25 -6.52 -13.18 19.95
CA LEU A 25 -6.32 -13.83 21.23
C LEU A 25 -4.91 -13.52 21.74
N LEU A 26 -4.82 -12.87 22.90
CA LEU A 26 -3.56 -12.46 23.51
C LEU A 26 -3.19 -13.28 24.76
N ASP A 27 -4.14 -14.03 25.31
CA ASP A 27 -3.90 -14.92 26.45
C ASP A 27 -3.10 -16.17 26.01
N PRO A 28 -2.00 -16.52 26.69
CA PRO A 28 -1.16 -17.66 26.30
C PRO A 28 -1.91 -19.00 26.19
N ALA A 29 -2.87 -19.27 27.06
CA ALA A 29 -3.62 -20.52 27.02
C ALA A 29 -4.58 -20.56 25.81
N ARG A 30 -5.21 -19.42 25.50
CA ARG A 30 -6.05 -19.25 24.30
C ARG A 30 -5.25 -19.30 23.00
N ILE A 31 -4.05 -18.73 22.98
CA ILE A 31 -3.13 -18.85 21.84
C ILE A 31 -2.83 -20.31 21.57
N GLU A 32 -2.49 -21.08 22.60
CA GLU A 32 -2.18 -22.51 22.44
C GLU A 32 -3.42 -23.35 22.07
N GLU A 33 -4.61 -22.96 22.52
CA GLU A 33 -5.88 -23.54 22.07
C GLU A 33 -6.09 -23.32 20.57
N ALA A 34 -5.88 -22.09 20.09
CA ALA A 34 -6.00 -21.74 18.68
C ALA A 34 -4.94 -22.44 17.81
N ARG A 35 -3.69 -22.55 18.28
CA ARG A 35 -2.63 -23.29 17.58
C ARG A 35 -2.97 -24.76 17.42
N ARG A 36 -3.52 -25.40 18.45
CA ARG A 36 -3.93 -26.81 18.35
C ARG A 36 -5.15 -27.02 17.44
N SER A 37 -5.97 -25.99 17.24
CA SER A 37 -7.17 -26.07 16.40
C SER A 37 -6.91 -26.18 14.90
N VAL A 38 -5.74 -25.72 14.41
CA VAL A 38 -5.39 -25.77 12.98
C VAL A 38 -4.82 -27.14 12.52
N GLY A 39 -4.73 -28.11 13.43
CA GLY A 39 -4.35 -29.50 13.14
C GLY A 39 -3.03 -29.92 13.80
N ALA A 40 -2.90 -31.21 14.12
CA ALA A 40 -1.66 -31.77 14.66
C ALA A 40 -0.58 -31.87 13.57
N GLY A 41 0.58 -31.24 13.77
CA GLY A 41 1.75 -31.36 12.88
C GLY A 41 2.24 -30.06 12.23
N THR A 42 1.54 -28.95 12.41
CA THR A 42 2.01 -27.63 11.98
C THR A 42 2.73 -26.95 13.14
N ASP A 43 4.07 -26.92 13.14
CA ASP A 43 4.86 -26.05 14.03
C ASP A 43 4.76 -24.60 13.53
N GLU A 44 3.53 -24.08 13.45
CA GLU A 44 3.27 -22.73 13.01
C GLU A 44 3.48 -21.76 14.17
N PRO A 45 4.48 -20.85 14.07
CA PRO A 45 4.71 -19.86 15.11
C PRO A 45 3.60 -18.81 15.08
N VAL A 46 3.10 -18.47 16.28
CA VAL A 46 2.21 -17.31 16.51
C VAL A 46 3.06 -16.11 16.93
N GLY A 47 2.71 -14.94 16.43
CA GLY A 47 3.38 -13.67 16.68
C GLY A 47 4.03 -13.11 15.43
N VAL A 48 5.16 -12.42 15.58
CA VAL A 48 5.97 -11.96 14.45
C VAL A 48 6.78 -13.13 13.91
N VAL A 49 6.50 -13.54 12.67
CA VAL A 49 7.09 -14.74 12.05
C VAL A 49 8.16 -14.40 11.03
N TYR A 50 8.15 -13.15 10.54
CA TYR A 50 9.21 -12.55 9.75
C TYR A 50 9.16 -11.03 9.96
N ALA A 51 10.32 -10.37 9.99
CA ALA A 51 10.38 -8.92 9.98
C ALA A 51 11.67 -8.43 9.33
N ASP A 52 11.55 -7.41 8.49
CA ASP A 52 12.67 -6.64 7.96
C ASP A 52 12.35 -5.13 7.97
N ARG A 53 13.19 -4.35 7.30
CA ARG A 53 13.04 -2.89 7.22
C ARG A 53 11.78 -2.43 6.46
N PHE A 54 11.11 -3.31 5.72
CA PHE A 54 9.96 -2.97 4.88
C PHE A 54 8.66 -3.57 5.41
N VAL A 55 8.69 -4.84 5.83
CA VAL A 55 7.50 -5.59 6.18
C VAL A 55 7.71 -6.44 7.43
N THR A 56 6.66 -6.51 8.23
CA THR A 56 6.50 -7.44 9.34
C THR A 56 5.35 -8.39 9.02
N VAL A 57 5.62 -9.69 9.01
CA VAL A 57 4.61 -10.75 8.86
C VAL A 57 4.18 -11.17 10.25
N VAL A 58 2.88 -11.05 10.51
CA VAL A 58 2.26 -11.40 11.79
C VAL A 58 1.32 -12.57 11.56
N ARG A 59 1.43 -13.60 12.39
CA ARG A 59 0.44 -14.67 12.51
C ARG A 59 -0.24 -14.53 13.86
N ASP A 60 -1.49 -14.07 13.87
CA ASP A 60 -2.29 -13.92 15.07
C ASP A 60 -3.00 -15.25 15.39
N ALA A 61 -3.10 -15.58 16.68
CA ALA A 61 -4.11 -16.52 17.15
C ALA A 61 -5.44 -15.79 17.21
N VAL A 62 -6.50 -16.37 16.64
CA VAL A 62 -7.78 -15.70 16.49
C VAL A 62 -8.97 -16.56 16.87
N ARG A 63 -10.07 -15.89 17.21
CA ARG A 63 -11.42 -16.44 17.27
C ARG A 63 -12.28 -15.76 16.21
N PHE A 64 -12.81 -16.55 15.29
CA PHE A 64 -13.70 -16.08 14.23
C PHE A 64 -15.11 -15.77 14.76
N PRO A 65 -15.94 -15.01 14.03
CA PRO A 65 -17.31 -14.67 14.45
C PRO A 65 -18.19 -15.89 14.80
N GLY A 66 -17.96 -17.03 14.15
CA GLY A 66 -18.65 -18.30 14.45
C GLY A 66 -18.15 -19.04 15.70
N GLY A 67 -17.19 -18.48 16.44
CA GLY A 67 -16.60 -19.09 17.64
C GLY A 67 -15.44 -20.07 17.36
N ALA A 68 -15.23 -20.44 16.10
CA ALA A 68 -14.08 -21.25 15.70
C ALA A 68 -12.77 -20.54 16.02
N LEU A 69 -11.79 -21.31 16.51
CA LEU A 69 -10.42 -20.83 16.72
C LEU A 69 -9.59 -21.08 15.46
N GLY A 70 -8.51 -20.33 15.30
CA GLY A 70 -7.55 -20.57 14.24
C GLY A 70 -6.38 -19.59 14.26
N LEU A 71 -5.59 -19.62 13.19
CA LEU A 71 -4.48 -18.71 12.97
C LEU A 71 -4.76 -17.82 11.76
N TYR A 72 -4.37 -16.56 11.82
CA TYR A 72 -4.61 -15.59 10.74
C TYR A 72 -3.34 -14.80 10.43
N VAL A 73 -2.98 -14.72 9.15
CA VAL A 73 -1.77 -14.01 8.71
C VAL A 73 -2.13 -12.63 8.17
N ARG A 74 -1.34 -11.64 8.55
CA ARG A 74 -1.38 -10.28 7.99
C ARG A 74 0.02 -9.72 7.81
N LEU A 75 0.15 -8.81 6.87
CA LEU A 75 1.38 -8.06 6.58
C LEU A 75 1.24 -6.64 7.10
N VAL A 76 2.24 -6.20 7.86
CA VAL A 76 2.28 -4.90 8.50
C VAL A 76 3.51 -4.16 7.97
N PRO A 77 3.35 -3.03 7.25
CA PRO A 77 4.49 -2.19 6.89
C PRO A 77 5.26 -1.75 8.14
N THR A 78 6.58 -1.76 8.04
CA THR A 78 7.48 -1.29 9.11
C THR A 78 7.47 0.23 9.21
N ALA A 79 7.15 0.94 8.12
CA ALA A 79 6.95 2.39 8.14
C ALA A 79 5.73 2.76 8.99
N GLU A 80 5.88 3.74 9.87
CA GLU A 80 4.81 4.27 10.73
C GLU A 80 3.96 5.34 10.03
N SER A 81 4.49 5.93 8.97
CA SER A 81 3.79 6.91 8.15
C SER A 81 3.21 6.23 6.91
N PRO A 82 2.03 6.64 6.44
CA PRO A 82 1.42 6.03 5.26
C PRO A 82 2.27 6.30 4.03
N GLY A 83 2.37 5.30 3.15
CA GLY A 83 2.92 5.49 1.81
C GLY A 83 2.04 6.43 0.98
N ALA A 84 2.61 6.98 -0.09
CA ALA A 84 1.91 7.91 -0.96
C ALA A 84 1.94 7.44 -2.41
N VAL A 85 0.86 7.73 -3.13
CA VAL A 85 0.74 7.56 -4.58
C VAL A 85 0.32 8.90 -5.16
N VAL A 86 1.00 9.36 -6.20
CA VAL A 86 0.72 10.65 -6.83
C VAL A 86 0.46 10.46 -8.31
N LEU A 87 -0.74 10.84 -8.78
CA LEU A 87 -1.09 10.84 -10.20
C LEU A 87 -0.71 12.19 -10.81
N PRO A 88 0.35 12.28 -11.63
CA PRO A 88 0.79 13.55 -12.21
C PRO A 88 -0.09 13.92 -13.40
N LEU A 89 -0.58 15.16 -13.39
CA LEU A 89 -1.44 15.77 -14.40
C LEU A 89 -0.67 16.90 -15.08
N VAL A 90 -0.59 16.87 -16.41
CA VAL A 90 0.16 17.85 -17.21
C VAL A 90 -0.71 18.37 -18.35
N GLY A 91 -0.70 19.69 -18.55
CA GLY A 91 -1.55 20.34 -19.54
C GLY A 91 -3.05 20.18 -19.25
N ALA A 92 -3.84 20.03 -20.31
CA ALA A 92 -5.30 19.96 -20.21
C ALA A 92 -5.82 18.54 -19.87
N ASP A 93 -5.24 17.51 -20.47
CA ASP A 93 -5.73 16.12 -20.43
C ASP A 93 -4.62 15.07 -20.21
N GLY A 94 -3.38 15.51 -19.99
CA GLY A 94 -2.22 14.65 -19.90
C GLY A 94 -2.03 14.04 -18.52
N ILE A 95 -1.74 12.74 -18.49
CA ILE A 95 -1.40 11.97 -17.29
C ILE A 95 -0.03 11.37 -17.52
N VAL A 96 0.90 11.57 -16.59
CA VAL A 96 2.23 10.96 -16.69
C VAL A 96 2.27 9.66 -15.92
N LEU A 97 2.63 8.58 -16.62
CA LEU A 97 2.84 7.26 -16.04
C LEU A 97 4.31 6.86 -16.18
N VAL A 98 4.83 6.15 -15.18
CA VAL A 98 6.16 5.54 -15.21
C VAL A 98 6.05 4.06 -15.51
N GLU A 99 7.03 3.52 -16.24
CA GLU A 99 7.15 2.08 -16.44
C GLU A 99 8.15 1.51 -15.44
N HIS A 100 7.62 0.88 -14.39
CA HIS A 100 8.36 0.44 -13.20
C HIS A 100 8.47 -1.09 -13.20
N TYR A 101 9.67 -1.64 -12.98
CA TYR A 101 9.88 -3.07 -12.83
C TYR A 101 9.54 -3.55 -11.42
N ARG A 102 8.47 -4.36 -11.27
CA ARG A 102 8.07 -4.90 -9.97
C ARG A 102 8.62 -6.30 -9.78
N HIS A 103 9.54 -6.45 -8.82
CA HIS A 103 10.16 -7.74 -8.50
C HIS A 103 9.11 -8.82 -8.13
N ALA A 104 8.04 -8.47 -7.43
CA ALA A 104 7.01 -9.44 -7.02
C ALA A 104 6.30 -10.11 -8.22
N THR A 105 6.08 -9.38 -9.32
CA THR A 105 5.42 -9.90 -10.53
C THR A 105 6.41 -10.24 -11.64
N ARG A 106 7.69 -9.91 -11.45
CA ARG A 106 8.80 -10.06 -12.41
C ARG A 106 8.55 -9.36 -13.76
N ARG A 107 7.75 -8.30 -13.77
CA ARG A 107 7.32 -7.59 -14.99
C ARG A 107 7.41 -6.09 -14.83
N TRP A 108 7.43 -5.42 -15.98
CA TRP A 108 7.25 -3.99 -16.11
C TRP A 108 5.77 -3.64 -16.02
N HIS A 109 5.43 -2.63 -15.22
CA HIS A 109 4.07 -2.12 -15.04
C HIS A 109 4.01 -0.64 -15.33
N TRP A 110 2.91 -0.19 -15.94
CA TRP A 110 2.56 1.21 -15.99
C TRP A 110 1.95 1.62 -14.66
N GLU A 111 2.59 2.57 -13.98
CA GLU A 111 2.20 3.03 -12.64
C GLU A 111 2.22 4.56 -12.55
N ALA A 112 1.38 5.10 -11.67
CA ALA A 112 1.61 6.41 -11.08
C ALA A 112 2.78 6.33 -10.08
N PRO A 113 3.62 7.38 -9.97
CA PRO A 113 4.69 7.42 -8.98
C PRO A 113 4.21 7.13 -7.55
N ARG A 114 5.01 6.38 -6.80
CA ARG A 114 4.67 5.97 -5.43
C ARG A 114 5.86 5.47 -4.63
N GLY A 115 5.77 5.66 -3.32
CA GLY A 115 6.69 5.01 -2.40
C GLY A 115 6.23 5.00 -0.95
N MET A 116 7.15 4.57 -0.08
CA MET A 116 6.89 4.30 1.32
C MET A 116 6.83 5.60 2.13
N GLY A 117 6.14 5.56 3.26
CA GLY A 117 6.10 6.70 4.16
C GLY A 117 7.43 6.91 4.87
N ALA A 118 8.01 8.11 4.74
CA ALA A 118 9.16 8.52 5.55
C ALA A 118 8.73 8.83 6.99
N ALA A 119 9.56 8.48 7.96
CA ALA A 119 9.25 8.67 9.38
C ALA A 119 8.93 10.14 9.71
N GLY A 120 7.74 10.37 10.26
CA GLY A 120 7.26 11.71 10.64
C GLY A 120 6.79 12.58 9.47
N ALA A 121 6.85 12.07 8.23
CA ALA A 121 6.34 12.79 7.06
C ALA A 121 4.85 12.57 6.88
N THR A 122 4.13 13.61 6.45
CA THR A 122 2.75 13.49 5.99
C THR A 122 2.71 12.78 4.63
N GLY A 123 1.61 12.14 4.24
CA GLY A 123 1.56 11.55 2.91
C GLY A 123 1.58 12.59 1.79
N ALA A 124 1.16 13.84 2.05
CA ALA A 124 1.37 14.95 1.12
C ALA A 124 2.87 15.24 0.89
N ALA A 125 3.67 15.26 1.96
CA ALA A 125 5.12 15.43 1.85
C ALA A 125 5.77 14.24 1.12
N ASN A 126 5.33 13.01 1.42
CA ASN A 126 5.78 11.83 0.68
C ASN A 126 5.39 11.91 -0.80
N ALA A 127 4.17 12.32 -1.14
CA ALA A 127 3.72 12.45 -2.53
C ALA A 127 4.58 13.43 -3.33
N VAL A 128 4.96 14.57 -2.74
CA VAL A 128 5.86 15.55 -3.39
C VAL A 128 7.26 14.96 -3.56
N ARG A 129 7.81 14.32 -2.51
CA ARG A 129 9.13 13.67 -2.57
C ARG A 129 9.19 12.62 -3.68
N GLU A 130 8.22 11.70 -3.73
CA GLU A 130 8.17 10.63 -4.73
C GLU A 130 8.03 11.19 -6.16
N LEU A 131 7.27 12.28 -6.32
CA LEU A 131 7.15 12.98 -7.60
C LEU A 131 8.49 13.58 -8.07
N GLU A 132 9.26 14.16 -7.14
CA GLU A 132 10.58 14.73 -7.41
C GLU A 132 11.62 13.64 -7.67
N GLU A 133 11.64 12.57 -6.86
CA GLU A 133 12.61 11.48 -6.97
C GLU A 133 12.37 10.62 -8.22
N GLU A 134 11.16 10.08 -8.42
CA GLU A 134 10.89 9.13 -9.51
C GLU A 134 10.76 9.83 -10.88
N LEU A 135 10.29 11.09 -10.91
CA LEU A 135 9.90 11.79 -12.16
C LEU A 135 10.66 13.09 -12.40
N GLY A 136 11.46 13.58 -11.46
CA GLY A 136 12.12 14.88 -11.54
C GLY A 136 11.13 16.04 -11.69
N ALA A 137 9.90 15.87 -11.22
CA ALA A 137 8.80 16.81 -11.45
C ALA A 137 8.45 17.57 -10.17
N GLN A 138 8.06 18.84 -10.33
CA GLN A 138 7.59 19.68 -9.22
C GLN A 138 6.07 19.85 -9.30
N ALA A 139 5.40 19.68 -8.16
CA ALA A 139 3.98 19.91 -8.03
C ALA A 139 3.67 21.42 -7.93
N GLU A 140 2.83 21.94 -8.83
CA GLU A 140 2.24 23.27 -8.72
C GLU A 140 1.02 23.27 -7.80
N GLU A 141 0.29 22.16 -7.80
CA GLU A 141 -0.88 21.93 -6.97
C GLU A 141 -0.91 20.44 -6.60
N LEU A 142 -1.23 20.14 -5.35
CA LEU A 142 -1.42 18.78 -4.86
C LEU A 142 -2.84 18.62 -4.32
N VAL A 143 -3.61 17.69 -4.90
CA VAL A 143 -5.02 17.47 -4.56
C VAL A 143 -5.18 16.11 -3.89
N PRO A 144 -5.71 16.03 -2.66
CA PRO A 144 -5.94 14.75 -1.99
C PRO A 144 -7.08 13.97 -2.66
N LEU A 145 -6.79 12.71 -2.98
CA LEU A 145 -7.74 11.72 -3.48
C LEU A 145 -8.17 10.74 -2.38
N GLY A 146 -7.61 10.85 -1.17
CA GLY A 146 -8.00 10.08 0.03
C GLY A 146 -7.26 8.74 0.15
N ALA A 147 -7.58 7.97 1.20
CA ALA A 147 -6.91 6.71 1.51
C ALA A 147 -7.33 5.53 0.62
N LEU A 148 -6.41 4.60 0.36
CA LEU A 148 -6.64 3.34 -0.34
C LEU A 148 -6.06 2.18 0.48
N HIS A 149 -6.86 1.14 0.67
CA HIS A 149 -6.39 -0.16 1.16
C HIS A 149 -6.09 -1.04 -0.06
N PRO A 150 -4.82 -1.37 -0.36
CA PRO A 150 -4.48 -2.05 -1.60
C PRO A 150 -4.92 -3.53 -1.62
N ASP A 151 -4.89 -4.15 -0.45
CA ASP A 151 -5.41 -5.49 -0.19
C ASP A 151 -5.91 -5.57 1.25
N SER A 152 -7.22 -5.36 1.45
CA SER A 152 -7.85 -5.38 2.77
C SER A 152 -7.94 -6.77 3.40
N GLY A 153 -7.59 -7.83 2.67
CA GLY A 153 -7.54 -9.19 3.20
C GLY A 153 -6.19 -9.54 3.85
N LEU A 154 -5.13 -8.79 3.54
CA LEU A 154 -3.76 -9.14 3.92
C LEU A 154 -2.95 -7.97 4.49
N LEU A 155 -3.05 -6.76 3.92
CA LEU A 155 -2.25 -5.60 4.33
C LEU A 155 -2.95 -4.85 5.46
N GLY A 156 -2.23 -4.66 6.58
CA GLY A 156 -2.75 -4.00 7.77
C GLY A 156 -2.74 -2.47 7.74
N GLU A 157 -2.35 -1.84 6.62
CA GLU A 157 -2.22 -0.39 6.50
C GLU A 157 -2.74 0.12 5.15
N HIS A 158 -3.04 1.41 5.11
CA HIS A 158 -3.46 2.11 3.91
C HIS A 158 -2.32 2.93 3.29
N VAL A 159 -2.54 3.41 2.07
CA VAL A 159 -1.74 4.46 1.43
C VAL A 159 -2.60 5.69 1.16
N GLU A 160 -1.97 6.85 1.05
CA GLU A 160 -2.64 8.09 0.68
C GLU A 160 -2.50 8.37 -0.82
N LEU A 161 -3.62 8.67 -1.49
CA LEU A 161 -3.65 8.99 -2.91
C LEU A 161 -3.70 10.50 -3.12
N PHE A 162 -2.95 10.99 -4.10
CA PHE A 162 -2.92 12.38 -4.54
C PHE A 162 -2.97 12.48 -6.06
N ALA A 163 -3.46 13.61 -6.56
CA ALA A 163 -3.16 14.08 -7.91
C ALA A 163 -2.27 15.32 -7.81
N ALA A 164 -1.32 15.48 -8.73
CA ALA A 164 -0.44 16.64 -8.75
C ALA A 164 -0.49 17.32 -10.12
N ARG A 165 -0.76 18.63 -10.17
CA ARG A 165 -0.56 19.42 -11.40
C ARG A 165 0.94 19.70 -11.55
N ILE A 166 1.51 19.39 -12.70
CA ILE A 166 2.93 19.60 -13.01
C ILE A 166 3.09 20.32 -14.34
N ARG A 167 4.20 21.04 -14.49
CA ARG A 167 4.58 21.66 -15.79
C ARG A 167 5.23 20.68 -16.76
N GLY A 168 5.90 19.67 -16.24
CA GLY A 168 6.68 18.71 -17.01
C GLY A 168 7.51 17.81 -16.09
N THR A 169 8.26 16.91 -16.70
CA THR A 169 9.11 15.93 -16.02
C THR A 169 10.58 16.29 -16.17
N GLY A 170 11.40 15.84 -15.23
CA GLY A 170 12.86 15.99 -15.24
C GLY A 170 13.57 14.68 -15.58
N ALA A 171 14.74 14.49 -14.97
CA ALA A 171 15.46 13.22 -15.02
C ALA A 171 14.71 12.17 -14.20
N LEU A 172 14.60 10.95 -14.73
CA LEU A 172 13.98 9.83 -14.04
C LEU A 172 14.99 9.13 -13.12
N ASP A 173 14.53 8.61 -12.00
CA ASP A 173 15.35 7.71 -11.18
C ASP A 173 15.34 6.29 -11.76
N THR A 174 16.43 5.95 -12.44
CA THR A 174 16.60 4.61 -13.02
C THR A 174 17.05 3.55 -12.00
N ALA A 175 17.53 3.95 -10.81
CA ALA A 175 17.97 3.03 -9.77
C ALA A 175 16.81 2.28 -9.11
N GLU A 176 15.61 2.87 -9.10
CA GLU A 176 14.39 2.24 -8.57
C GLU A 176 13.70 1.31 -9.58
N GLY A 177 14.33 1.03 -10.72
CA GLY A 177 13.76 0.17 -11.74
C GLY A 177 12.67 0.85 -12.56
N ILE A 178 12.73 2.19 -12.69
CA ILE A 178 11.94 2.95 -13.67
C ILE A 178 12.77 3.09 -14.94
N ARG A 179 12.23 2.66 -16.08
CA ARG A 179 12.96 2.76 -17.37
C ARG A 179 12.49 3.88 -18.29
N ARG A 180 11.25 4.33 -18.14
CA ARG A 180 10.70 5.46 -18.91
C ARG A 180 9.47 6.05 -18.24
N ALA A 181 9.15 7.27 -18.61
CA ALA A 181 7.87 7.93 -18.36
C ALA A 181 7.16 8.18 -19.69
N SER A 182 5.83 8.19 -19.67
CA SER A 182 5.01 8.50 -20.84
C SER A 182 3.80 9.32 -20.42
N THR A 183 3.56 10.41 -21.15
CA THR A 183 2.33 11.18 -21.03
C THR A 183 1.26 10.57 -21.92
N VAL A 184 0.13 10.20 -21.33
CA VAL A 184 -1.04 9.67 -22.03
C VAL A 184 -2.26 10.55 -21.79
N SER A 185 -3.17 10.61 -22.75
CA SER A 185 -4.46 11.30 -22.56
C SER A 185 -5.32 10.53 -21.55
N ARG A 186 -6.33 11.20 -20.97
CA ARG A 186 -7.39 10.55 -20.19
C ARG A 186 -7.97 9.33 -20.92
N ARG A 187 -8.35 9.47 -22.19
CA ARG A 187 -8.95 8.39 -22.99
C ARG A 187 -7.99 7.20 -23.12
N THR A 188 -6.72 7.47 -23.41
CA THR A 188 -5.71 6.42 -23.51
C THR A 188 -5.49 5.70 -22.19
N ALA A 189 -5.48 6.41 -21.06
CA ALA A 189 -5.41 5.78 -19.73
C ALA A 189 -6.63 4.89 -19.48
N GLU A 190 -7.85 5.31 -19.85
CA GLU A 190 -9.06 4.48 -19.76
C GLU A 190 -8.94 3.19 -20.59
N GLU A 191 -8.46 3.31 -21.83
CA GLU A 191 -8.23 2.16 -22.71
C GLU A 191 -7.16 1.21 -22.14
N MET A 192 -6.08 1.74 -21.58
CA MET A 192 -5.03 0.96 -20.93
C MET A 192 -5.54 0.24 -19.68
N ILE A 193 -6.40 0.87 -18.88
CA ILE A 193 -7.04 0.23 -17.72
C ILE A 193 -8.00 -0.87 -18.20
N ALA A 194 -8.87 -0.56 -19.16
CA ALA A 194 -9.88 -1.49 -19.67
C ALA A 194 -9.27 -2.72 -20.35
N SER A 195 -8.16 -2.55 -21.07
CA SER A 195 -7.45 -3.65 -21.74
C SER A 195 -6.54 -4.45 -20.81
N GLY A 196 -6.30 -3.99 -19.58
CA GLY A 196 -5.36 -4.62 -18.65
C GLY A 196 -3.89 -4.29 -18.93
N ALA A 197 -3.59 -3.27 -19.75
CA ALA A 197 -2.23 -2.73 -19.88
C ALA A 197 -1.77 -2.00 -18.60
N ILE A 198 -2.71 -1.40 -17.85
CA ILE A 198 -2.50 -0.95 -16.48
C ILE A 198 -3.22 -1.93 -15.56
N THR A 199 -2.46 -2.68 -14.76
CA THR A 199 -2.99 -3.59 -13.72
C THR A 199 -2.70 -3.10 -12.30
N CYS A 200 -1.97 -2.00 -12.15
CA CYS A 200 -1.59 -1.48 -10.84
C CYS A 200 -2.82 -0.89 -10.12
N ALA A 201 -3.26 -1.54 -9.04
CA ALA A 201 -4.45 -1.14 -8.28
C ALA A 201 -4.35 0.31 -7.76
N PHE A 202 -3.16 0.74 -7.32
CA PHE A 202 -2.90 2.12 -6.90
C PHE A 202 -3.20 3.12 -8.01
N THR A 203 -2.71 2.84 -9.22
CA THR A 203 -2.87 3.70 -10.39
C THR A 203 -4.32 3.75 -10.85
N ILE A 204 -4.99 2.60 -10.92
CA ILE A 204 -6.41 2.51 -11.27
C ILE A 204 -7.26 3.31 -10.28
N ALA A 205 -7.01 3.17 -8.98
CA ALA A 205 -7.73 3.88 -7.94
C ALA A 205 -7.48 5.39 -7.99
N ALA A 206 -6.23 5.83 -8.12
CA ALA A 206 -5.88 7.24 -8.23
C ALA A 206 -6.51 7.87 -9.48
N PHE A 207 -6.38 7.22 -10.64
CA PHE A 207 -7.03 7.63 -11.89
C PHE A 207 -8.55 7.78 -11.73
N THR A 208 -9.21 6.74 -11.18
CA THR A 208 -10.67 6.72 -11.04
C THR A 208 -11.14 7.85 -10.12
N ARG A 209 -10.47 8.06 -8.97
CA ARG A 209 -10.83 9.13 -8.05
C ARG A 209 -10.56 10.52 -8.62
N ALA A 210 -9.45 10.70 -9.34
CA ALA A 210 -9.14 11.95 -10.02
C ALA A 210 -10.20 12.29 -11.08
N ARG A 211 -10.59 11.30 -11.90
CA ARG A 211 -11.66 11.44 -12.90
C ARG A 211 -13.00 11.81 -12.26
N LEU A 212 -13.40 11.09 -11.21
CA LEU A 212 -14.68 11.35 -10.53
C LEU A 212 -14.71 12.69 -9.78
N LYS A 213 -13.55 13.22 -9.40
CA LYS A 213 -13.38 14.57 -8.85
C LYS A 213 -13.32 15.68 -9.92
N GLY A 214 -13.43 15.34 -11.20
CA GLY A 214 -13.38 16.31 -12.30
C GLY A 214 -11.98 16.87 -12.58
N LEU A 215 -10.92 16.19 -12.13
CA LEU A 215 -9.53 16.62 -12.37
C LEU A 215 -9.04 16.23 -13.77
N LEU A 216 -9.76 15.33 -14.45
CA LEU A 216 -9.48 14.82 -15.79
C LEU A 216 -10.70 15.12 -16.67
N ALA A 217 -10.61 16.18 -17.49
CA ALA A 217 -11.67 16.56 -18.43
C ALA A 217 -11.70 15.64 -19.67
#